data_AF-A0A6N2YWB0-F1
#
_entry.id   AF-A0A6N2YWB0-F1
#
_cell.length_a   1.000
_cell.length_b   1.000
_cell.length_c   1.000
_cell.angle_alpha   90.00
_cell.angle_beta   90.00
_cell.angle_gamma   90.00
#
_symmetry.space_group_name_H-M   'P 1'
#
loop_
_entity.id
_entity.type
_entity.pdbx_description
1 polymer ?
#
loop_
_entity_poly.entity_id
_entity_poly.type
_entity_poly.pdbx_seq_one_letter_code
_entity_poly.pdbx_strand_id
1 'polypeptide(L)'
;MESFDQNQRIQNKMYPFSMYEDSIWNTFVNNFAKKYLEWSGRLSLVDYIKTSVVLTIIFSITSMGLFLIIPSANLSKVLIIFVTLFIGISVVPSISLLCRRLNDIGLNKTKLLYLLFPIFGVLYLFFTLLRKSEVSIRYIEMGKKSFWGSNWTVSTYKLIYILSVLLLFVVCNIVYKPIINSTLLVSKVETIASNIADEYTKYTTIDYINRNKEDKSLKSKSEQERAEQEQIEKQKIEQNQERIRLESIEKAKQKNIDQAQNAVEKFYLAIDQQKYNDAYKMFSDNQRNVIGNFGDWKQGYQNTMSVELKRLDLKNYSDTSISFEYLLTSNDRISGGIEQKVFRGNIVMLKINGSWYIDSQDGELLRSEILRDSYNSYKGPSYNGRR
;
A
#
# COMPACT_ATOMS: atom_id res chain seq x y z
N MET A 1 13.72 39.78 -4.78
CA MET A 1 12.54 38.90 -4.56
C MET A 1 12.56 37.65 -5.45
N GLU A 2 13.49 37.52 -6.41
CA GLU A 2 13.62 36.35 -7.30
C GLU A 2 14.33 35.12 -6.68
N SER A 3 15.19 35.29 -5.68
CA SER A 3 15.99 34.18 -5.13
C SER A 3 15.19 33.14 -4.33
N PHE A 4 14.06 33.53 -3.75
CA PHE A 4 13.18 32.63 -2.99
C PHE A 4 12.38 31.71 -3.92
N ASP A 5 11.93 32.23 -5.06
CA ASP A 5 11.19 31.48 -6.08
C ASP A 5 12.11 30.50 -6.84
N GLN A 6 13.38 30.88 -7.04
CA GLN A 6 14.38 30.01 -7.66
C GLN A 6 14.79 28.86 -6.73
N ASN A 7 14.98 29.11 -5.43
CA ASN A 7 15.26 28.07 -4.44
C ASN A 7 14.06 27.13 -4.22
N GLN A 8 12.81 27.63 -4.27
CA GLN A 8 11.62 26.77 -4.26
C GLN A 8 11.51 25.91 -5.52
N ARG A 9 11.79 26.46 -6.72
CA ARG A 9 11.82 25.69 -7.96
C ARG A 9 12.91 24.61 -7.97
N ILE A 10 14.06 24.88 -7.35
CA ILE A 10 15.17 23.92 -7.21
C ILE A 10 14.83 22.85 -6.16
N GLN A 11 14.23 23.21 -5.03
CA GLN A 11 13.71 22.25 -4.05
C GLN A 11 12.60 21.35 -4.62
N ASN A 12 11.71 21.90 -5.46
CA ASN A 12 10.68 21.12 -6.18
C ASN A 12 11.27 20.18 -7.25
N LYS A 13 12.50 20.43 -7.72
CA LYS A 13 13.23 19.50 -8.60
C LYS A 13 14.00 18.43 -7.83
N MET A 14 14.44 18.75 -6.62
CA MET A 14 15.16 17.82 -5.72
C MET A 14 14.21 16.84 -5.01
N TYR A 15 12.97 17.26 -4.80
CA TYR A 15 11.84 16.45 -4.32
C TYR A 15 10.74 16.46 -5.39
N PRO A 16 10.77 15.54 -6.38
CA PRO A 16 9.93 15.64 -7.57
C PRO A 16 8.42 15.44 -7.34
N PHE A 17 7.96 15.40 -6.08
CA PHE A 17 6.56 15.13 -5.75
C PHE A 17 5.77 16.35 -5.23
N SER A 18 6.40 17.50 -4.99
CA SER A 18 5.63 18.71 -4.62
C SER A 18 4.83 19.31 -5.78
N MET A 19 4.85 18.69 -6.96
CA MET A 19 4.06 19.13 -8.11
C MET A 19 3.46 18.00 -8.96
N TYR A 20 3.11 16.86 -8.34
CA TYR A 20 2.15 15.94 -8.94
C TYR A 20 1.10 15.57 -7.88
N GLU A 21 0.05 16.38 -7.81
CA GLU A 21 -1.25 15.84 -7.45
C GLU A 21 -1.56 14.77 -8.51
N ASP A 22 -1.30 13.49 -8.19
CA ASP A 22 -1.55 12.42 -9.13
C ASP A 22 -3.01 12.52 -9.60
N SER A 23 -3.17 12.63 -10.92
CA SER A 23 -4.49 12.64 -11.57
C SER A 23 -5.34 11.52 -10.97
N ILE A 24 -6.64 11.78 -10.78
CA ILE A 24 -7.59 10.79 -10.24
C ILE A 24 -7.47 9.45 -11.00
N TRP A 25 -7.24 9.52 -12.32
CA TRP A 25 -6.98 8.36 -13.17
C TRP A 25 -5.65 7.67 -12.86
N ASN A 26 -4.56 8.41 -12.70
CA ASN A 26 -3.25 7.85 -12.35
C ASN A 26 -3.28 7.19 -10.97
N THR A 27 -3.95 7.82 -10.01
CA THR A 27 -4.19 7.27 -8.68
C THR A 27 -4.98 5.95 -8.77
N PHE A 28 -6.02 5.92 -9.60
CA PHE A 28 -6.80 4.71 -9.86
C PHE A 28 -5.95 3.61 -10.51
N VAL A 29 -5.24 3.88 -11.61
CA VAL A 29 -4.42 2.88 -12.31
C VAL A 29 -3.32 2.34 -11.39
N ASN A 30 -2.66 3.21 -10.64
CA ASN A 30 -1.62 2.80 -9.71
C ASN A 30 -2.19 1.88 -8.61
N ASN A 31 -3.31 2.27 -8.00
CA ASN A 31 -3.86 1.52 -6.87
C ASN A 31 -4.67 0.28 -7.28
N PHE A 32 -5.42 0.34 -8.37
CA PHE A 32 -6.32 -0.72 -8.82
C PHE A 32 -5.62 -1.73 -9.74
N ALA A 33 -4.78 -1.25 -10.68
CA ALA A 33 -4.14 -2.10 -11.68
C ALA A 33 -2.70 -2.50 -11.32
N LYS A 34 -1.85 -1.55 -10.90
CA LYS A 34 -0.45 -1.87 -10.56
C LYS A 34 -0.33 -2.58 -9.21
N LYS A 35 -1.10 -2.12 -8.21
CA LYS A 35 -1.14 -2.70 -6.85
C LYS A 35 -2.26 -3.73 -6.66
N TYR A 36 -2.64 -4.40 -7.75
CA TYR A 36 -3.76 -5.35 -7.85
C TYR A 36 -3.71 -6.45 -6.77
N LEU A 37 -2.53 -6.98 -6.44
CA LEU A 37 -2.29 -8.02 -5.42
C LEU A 37 -1.48 -7.53 -4.20
N GLU A 38 -1.38 -6.22 -3.97
CA GLU A 38 -0.63 -5.69 -2.82
C GLU A 38 -1.51 -5.59 -1.57
N TRP A 39 -1.41 -6.57 -0.66
CA TRP A 39 -2.26 -6.67 0.54
C TRP A 39 -1.67 -6.02 1.81
N SER A 40 -0.37 -5.73 1.82
CA SER A 40 0.39 -5.24 2.98
C SER A 40 0.60 -3.73 3.01
N GLY A 41 0.41 -3.05 1.88
CA GLY A 41 0.61 -1.60 1.79
C GLY A 41 -0.36 -0.78 2.65
N ARG A 42 -0.18 0.55 2.63
CA ARG A 42 -1.11 1.52 3.19
C ARG A 42 -1.75 2.33 2.07
N LEU A 43 -2.99 2.75 2.27
CA LEU A 43 -3.73 3.57 1.31
C LEU A 43 -4.40 4.72 2.05
N SER A 44 -4.02 5.96 1.70
CA SER A 44 -4.57 7.16 2.31
C SER A 44 -6.08 7.28 2.06
N LEU A 45 -6.78 8.06 2.91
CA LEU A 45 -8.23 8.27 2.74
C LEU A 45 -8.55 8.93 1.39
N VAL A 46 -7.72 9.88 0.97
CA VAL A 46 -7.90 10.61 -0.28
C VAL A 46 -7.72 9.67 -1.47
N ASP A 47 -6.67 8.84 -1.48
CA ASP A 47 -6.40 7.92 -2.59
C ASP A 47 -7.42 6.77 -2.66
N TYR A 48 -7.88 6.32 -1.49
CA TYR A 48 -8.98 5.37 -1.39
C TYR A 48 -10.26 5.94 -2.01
N ILE A 49 -10.62 7.17 -1.68
CA ILE A 49 -11.79 7.83 -2.26
C ILE A 49 -11.60 8.05 -3.77
N LYS A 50 -10.47 8.59 -4.21
CA LYS A 50 -10.17 8.81 -5.64
C LYS A 50 -10.34 7.51 -6.44
N THR A 51 -9.74 6.41 -5.96
CA THR A 51 -9.80 5.10 -6.61
C THR A 51 -11.21 4.53 -6.60
N SER A 52 -11.91 4.62 -5.46
CA SER A 52 -13.26 4.06 -5.32
C SER A 52 -14.28 4.81 -6.18
N VAL A 53 -14.20 6.14 -6.25
CA VAL A 53 -15.07 6.97 -7.10
C VAL A 53 -14.90 6.57 -8.58
N VAL A 54 -13.67 6.47 -9.08
CA VAL A 54 -13.42 6.06 -10.47
C VAL A 54 -14.00 4.67 -10.74
N LEU A 55 -13.79 3.71 -9.85
CA LEU A 55 -14.33 2.37 -9.99
C LEU A 55 -15.86 2.37 -10.07
N THR A 56 -16.53 3.12 -9.19
CA THR A 56 -18.00 3.24 -9.20
C THR A 56 -18.52 3.90 -10.48
N ILE A 57 -17.83 4.91 -11.00
CA ILE A 57 -18.21 5.60 -12.24
C ILE A 57 -18.05 4.67 -13.44
N ILE A 58 -16.92 3.95 -13.55
CA ILE A 58 -16.69 2.97 -14.63
C ILE A 58 -17.80 1.93 -14.63
N PHE A 59 -18.10 1.35 -13.47
CA PHE A 59 -19.17 0.35 -13.36
C PHE A 59 -20.54 0.94 -13.74
N SER A 60 -20.84 2.15 -13.29
CA SER A 60 -22.13 2.81 -13.55
C SER A 60 -22.31 3.11 -15.04
N ILE A 61 -21.28 3.66 -15.70
CA ILE A 61 -21.32 4.00 -17.14
C ILE A 61 -21.42 2.72 -17.98
N THR A 62 -20.61 1.70 -17.67
CA THR A 62 -20.62 0.44 -18.44
C THR A 62 -21.93 -0.33 -18.27
N SER A 63 -22.46 -0.38 -17.05
CA SER A 63 -23.78 -0.97 -16.77
C SER A 63 -24.91 -0.25 -17.52
N MET A 64 -24.92 1.08 -17.47
CA MET A 64 -25.94 1.88 -18.17
C MET A 64 -25.81 1.76 -19.69
N GLY A 65 -24.59 1.78 -20.23
CA GLY A 65 -24.35 1.60 -21.67
C GLY A 65 -24.85 0.23 -22.15
N LEU A 66 -24.58 -0.84 -21.40
CA LEU A 66 -25.11 -2.17 -21.70
C LEU A 66 -26.64 -2.20 -21.66
N PHE A 67 -27.24 -1.55 -20.67
CA PHE A 67 -28.69 -1.44 -20.55
C PHE A 67 -29.35 -0.78 -21.77
N LEU A 68 -28.72 0.24 -22.34
CA LEU A 68 -29.26 0.99 -23.48
C LEU A 68 -29.09 0.28 -24.83
N ILE A 69 -28.01 -0.51 -25.00
CA ILE A 69 -27.65 -1.10 -26.30
C ILE A 69 -28.30 -2.48 -26.48
N ILE A 70 -28.54 -3.22 -25.40
CA ILE A 70 -28.94 -4.63 -25.48
C ILE A 70 -30.47 -4.75 -25.57
N PRO A 71 -31.00 -5.49 -26.56
CA PRO A 71 -32.43 -5.78 -26.65
C PRO A 71 -32.98 -6.42 -25.36
N SER A 72 -34.15 -5.97 -24.90
CA SER A 72 -34.77 -6.38 -23.63
C SER A 72 -34.87 -7.89 -23.44
N ALA A 73 -35.06 -8.66 -24.52
CA ALA A 73 -35.15 -10.12 -24.49
C ALA A 73 -33.87 -10.83 -24.02
N ASN A 74 -32.69 -10.26 -24.29
CA ASN A 74 -31.38 -10.84 -23.92
C ASN A 74 -30.68 -10.07 -22.80
N LEU A 75 -31.24 -8.93 -22.40
CA LEU A 75 -30.67 -8.00 -21.45
C LEU A 75 -30.30 -8.66 -20.11
N SER A 76 -31.18 -9.51 -19.56
CA SER A 76 -30.92 -10.19 -18.28
C SER A 76 -29.71 -11.12 -18.34
N LYS A 77 -29.59 -11.94 -19.40
CA LYS A 77 -28.48 -12.88 -19.58
C LYS A 77 -27.15 -12.14 -19.74
N VAL A 78 -27.13 -11.11 -20.57
CA VAL A 78 -25.90 -10.34 -20.84
C VAL A 78 -25.49 -9.53 -19.61
N LEU A 79 -26.44 -8.91 -18.88
CA LEU A 79 -26.14 -8.22 -17.63
C LEU A 79 -25.62 -9.17 -16.55
N ILE A 80 -26.14 -10.39 -16.43
CA ILE A 80 -25.63 -11.40 -15.49
C ILE A 80 -24.19 -11.77 -15.85
N ILE A 81 -23.90 -12.04 -17.13
CA ILE A 81 -22.54 -12.35 -17.58
C ILE A 81 -21.59 -11.18 -17.29
N PHE A 82 -22.02 -9.95 -17.61
CA PHE A 82 -21.22 -8.75 -17.36
C PHE A 82 -20.93 -8.57 -15.87
N VAL A 83 -21.94 -8.66 -15.01
CA VAL A 83 -21.76 -8.54 -13.56
C VAL A 83 -20.81 -9.63 -13.05
N THR A 84 -20.96 -10.87 -13.52
CA THR A 84 -20.08 -11.99 -13.12
C THR A 84 -18.63 -11.74 -13.53
N LEU A 85 -18.37 -11.30 -14.76
CA LEU A 85 -17.03 -10.97 -15.23
C LEU A 85 -16.44 -9.76 -14.52
N PHE A 86 -17.25 -8.70 -14.35
CA PHE A 86 -16.82 -7.48 -13.67
C PHE A 86 -16.45 -7.75 -12.22
N ILE A 87 -17.27 -8.53 -11.50
CA ILE A 87 -16.97 -9.01 -10.14
C ILE A 87 -15.68 -9.85 -10.17
N GLY A 88 -15.57 -10.83 -11.07
CA GLY A 88 -14.37 -11.67 -11.17
C GLY A 88 -13.07 -10.87 -11.34
N ILE A 89 -13.09 -9.83 -12.17
CA ILE A 89 -11.94 -8.96 -12.41
C ILE A 89 -11.70 -7.98 -11.24
N SER A 90 -12.78 -7.45 -10.65
CA SER A 90 -12.70 -6.32 -9.72
C SER A 90 -12.67 -6.72 -8.24
N VAL A 91 -13.03 -7.96 -7.88
CA VAL A 91 -13.05 -8.41 -6.48
C VAL A 91 -11.67 -8.40 -5.86
N VAL A 92 -10.69 -9.05 -6.49
CA VAL A 92 -9.31 -9.12 -5.99
C VAL A 92 -8.71 -7.73 -5.72
N PRO A 93 -8.74 -6.76 -6.67
CA PRO A 93 -8.17 -5.44 -6.43
C PRO A 93 -9.00 -4.64 -5.42
N SER A 94 -10.32 -4.86 -5.37
CA SER A 94 -11.17 -4.22 -4.34
C SER A 94 -10.80 -4.70 -2.93
N ILE A 95 -10.60 -6.01 -2.74
CA ILE A 95 -10.14 -6.54 -1.44
C ILE A 95 -8.73 -6.01 -1.13
N SER A 96 -7.84 -5.91 -2.14
CA SER A 96 -6.49 -5.30 -1.97
C SER A 96 -6.57 -3.86 -1.46
N LEU A 97 -7.44 -3.03 -2.06
CA LEU A 97 -7.69 -1.66 -1.62
C LEU A 97 -8.20 -1.61 -0.17
N LEU A 98 -9.15 -2.48 0.17
CA LEU A 98 -9.73 -2.53 1.51
C LEU A 98 -8.70 -2.96 2.56
N CYS A 99 -7.87 -3.98 2.26
CA CYS A 99 -6.75 -4.40 3.11
C CYS A 99 -5.79 -3.24 3.37
N ARG A 100 -5.39 -2.51 2.32
CA ARG A 100 -4.47 -1.38 2.46
C ARG A 100 -5.07 -0.20 3.21
N ARG A 101 -6.38 0.05 3.07
CA ARG A 101 -7.10 1.06 3.84
C ARG A 101 -7.20 0.69 5.32
N LEU A 102 -7.49 -0.58 5.64
CA LEU A 102 -7.53 -1.06 7.02
C LEU A 102 -6.17 -0.97 7.69
N ASN A 103 -5.09 -1.33 6.97
CA ASN A 103 -3.71 -1.17 7.46
C ASN A 103 -3.38 0.30 7.77
N ASP A 104 -3.87 1.24 6.97
CA ASP A 104 -3.65 2.68 7.19
C ASP A 104 -4.42 3.22 8.41
N ILE A 105 -5.58 2.64 8.72
CA ILE A 105 -6.40 3.02 9.89
C ILE A 105 -5.86 2.39 11.19
N GLY A 106 -4.97 1.40 11.10
CA GLY A 106 -4.45 0.64 12.24
C GLY A 106 -5.34 -0.56 12.62
N LEU A 107 -6.26 -0.97 11.75
CA LEU A 107 -7.19 -2.06 12.01
C LEU A 107 -6.72 -3.38 11.40
N ASN A 108 -7.01 -4.49 12.08
CA ASN A 108 -6.71 -5.83 11.59
C ASN A 108 -7.54 -6.15 10.32
N LYS A 109 -6.90 -6.78 9.33
CA LYS A 109 -7.52 -7.22 8.06
C LYS A 109 -8.67 -8.20 8.26
N THR A 110 -8.68 -8.93 9.38
CA THR A 110 -9.79 -9.83 9.77
C THR A 110 -11.14 -9.11 9.87
N LYS A 111 -11.14 -7.78 10.04
CA LYS A 111 -12.36 -6.95 10.02
C LYS A 111 -13.06 -6.97 8.66
N LEU A 112 -12.40 -7.42 7.58
CA LEU A 112 -13.06 -7.68 6.29
C LEU A 112 -14.08 -8.79 6.35
N LEU A 113 -13.98 -9.72 7.31
CA LEU A 113 -15.00 -10.76 7.52
C LEU A 113 -16.36 -10.16 7.85
N TYR A 114 -16.44 -8.88 8.26
CA TYR A 114 -17.72 -8.21 8.39
C TYR A 114 -18.47 -8.07 7.06
N LEU A 115 -17.82 -8.17 5.90
CA LEU A 115 -18.52 -8.27 4.61
C LEU A 115 -19.45 -9.50 4.52
N LEU A 116 -19.23 -10.53 5.34
CA LEU A 116 -20.09 -11.71 5.41
C LEU A 116 -21.44 -11.42 6.08
N PHE A 117 -21.54 -10.35 6.87
CA PHE A 117 -22.80 -9.92 7.48
C PHE A 117 -23.49 -8.92 6.55
N PRO A 118 -24.62 -9.30 5.92
CA PRO A 118 -25.31 -8.42 4.98
C PRO A 118 -25.79 -7.14 5.68
N ILE A 119 -25.74 -6.03 4.95
CA ILE A 119 -26.15 -4.69 5.38
C ILE A 119 -25.31 -4.13 6.54
N PHE A 120 -25.42 -4.69 7.75
CA PHE A 120 -24.77 -4.15 8.95
C PHE A 120 -23.24 -4.20 8.87
N GLY A 121 -22.67 -5.27 8.36
CA GLY A 121 -21.23 -5.40 8.21
C GLY A 121 -20.65 -4.50 7.12
N VAL A 122 -21.41 -4.32 6.03
CA VAL A 122 -21.08 -3.37 4.96
C VAL A 122 -21.13 -1.93 5.49
N LEU A 123 -22.17 -1.57 6.25
CA LEU A 123 -22.30 -0.23 6.86
C LEU A 123 -21.17 0.03 7.86
N TYR A 124 -20.86 -0.94 8.72
CA TYR A 124 -19.74 -0.83 9.66
C TYR A 124 -18.43 -0.55 8.92
N LEU A 125 -18.12 -1.34 7.88
CA LEU A 125 -16.90 -1.14 7.09
C LEU A 125 -16.92 0.20 6.36
N PHE A 126 -18.05 0.59 5.78
CA PHE A 126 -18.19 1.88 5.11
C PHE A 126 -17.81 3.05 6.02
N PHE A 127 -18.40 3.15 7.22
CA PHE A 127 -18.06 4.22 8.16
C PHE A 127 -16.62 4.11 8.68
N THR A 128 -16.15 2.89 8.91
CA THR A 128 -14.78 2.65 9.39
C THR A 128 -13.74 3.12 8.38
N LEU A 129 -13.93 2.82 7.09
CA LEU A 129 -12.98 3.16 6.03
C LEU A 129 -12.87 4.68 5.79
N LEU A 130 -13.90 5.44 6.18
CA LEU A 130 -13.91 6.91 6.15
C LEU A 130 -13.21 7.57 7.35
N ARG A 131 -12.72 6.80 8.33
CA ARG A 131 -11.92 7.32 9.46
C ARG A 131 -10.59 7.89 8.95
N LYS A 132 -10.08 8.94 9.57
CA LYS A 132 -8.70 9.42 9.33
C LYS A 132 -7.70 8.38 9.85
N SER A 133 -6.50 8.28 9.27
CA SER A 133 -5.47 7.34 9.73
C SER A 133 -4.86 7.74 11.06
N GLU A 134 -4.37 6.77 11.85
CA GLU A 134 -3.75 7.03 13.16
C GLU A 134 -2.51 7.93 13.08
N VAL A 135 -1.79 7.91 11.95
CA VAL A 135 -0.61 8.76 11.71
C VAL A 135 -1.01 10.20 11.32
N SER A 136 -2.27 10.44 10.93
CA SER A 136 -2.74 11.73 10.39
C SER A 136 -3.30 12.72 11.43
N ILE A 137 -3.25 12.38 12.73
CA ILE A 137 -3.68 13.30 13.79
C ILE A 137 -2.69 14.48 13.95
N ARG A 138 -1.51 14.47 13.30
CA ARG A 138 -0.53 15.57 13.47
C ARG A 138 -0.09 16.38 12.25
N TYR A 139 -0.49 16.06 11.02
CA TYR A 139 0.12 16.72 9.84
C TYR A 139 -0.83 17.24 8.75
N ILE A 140 -2.14 16.97 8.81
CA ILE A 140 -3.08 17.52 7.81
C ILE A 140 -3.83 18.70 8.43
N GLU A 141 -3.14 19.82 8.63
CA GLU A 141 -3.79 21.12 8.76
C GLU A 141 -3.07 22.26 8.01
N MET A 142 -1.90 22.02 7.42
CA MET A 142 -1.21 23.04 6.61
C MET A 142 -0.92 22.52 5.21
N GLY A 143 -1.55 23.15 4.22
CA GLY A 143 -1.36 22.83 2.80
C GLY A 143 -2.62 22.88 1.95
N LYS A 144 -3.52 23.84 2.18
CA LYS A 144 -4.59 24.14 1.21
C LYS A 144 -3.97 24.75 -0.06
N LYS A 145 -4.13 24.09 -1.20
CA LYS A 145 -4.30 24.71 -2.53
C LYS A 145 -4.90 23.71 -3.53
N SER A 146 -5.66 24.27 -4.46
CA SER A 146 -6.86 23.72 -5.11
C SER A 146 -6.64 23.17 -6.53
N PHE A 147 -7.33 22.09 -6.89
CA PHE A 147 -7.38 21.55 -8.26
C PHE A 147 -8.47 22.20 -9.15
N TRP A 148 -9.46 22.89 -8.55
CA TRP A 148 -10.51 23.66 -9.27
C TRP A 148 -11.05 24.82 -8.42
N GLY A 149 -10.28 25.89 -8.21
CA GLY A 149 -10.78 27.18 -7.68
C GLY A 149 -11.66 27.17 -6.41
N SER A 150 -11.75 26.07 -5.68
CA SER A 150 -12.62 25.85 -4.53
C SER A 150 -11.95 24.86 -3.58
N ASN A 151 -11.96 25.21 -2.30
CA ASN A 151 -11.25 24.52 -1.23
C ASN A 151 -11.95 23.21 -0.83
N TRP A 152 -11.73 22.13 -1.56
CA TRP A 152 -12.24 20.80 -1.21
C TRP A 152 -11.47 20.25 0.01
N THR A 153 -12.15 20.08 1.14
CA THR A 153 -11.58 19.48 2.35
C THR A 153 -11.76 17.95 2.31
N VAL A 154 -11.16 17.20 3.24
CA VAL A 154 -11.47 15.76 3.42
C VAL A 154 -12.99 15.51 3.49
N SER A 155 -13.75 16.46 4.04
CA SER A 155 -15.22 16.38 4.09
C SER A 155 -15.87 16.34 2.72
N THR A 156 -15.30 17.03 1.74
CA THR A 156 -15.90 17.12 0.41
C THR A 156 -15.58 15.90 -0.45
N TYR A 157 -14.41 15.28 -0.28
CA TYR A 157 -14.13 13.94 -0.85
C TYR A 157 -15.08 12.88 -0.29
N LYS A 158 -15.36 12.91 1.01
CA LYS A 158 -16.36 12.02 1.62
C LYS A 158 -17.74 12.22 0.99
N LEU A 159 -18.14 13.47 0.76
CA LEU A 159 -19.41 13.80 0.12
C LEU A 159 -19.47 13.31 -1.33
N ILE A 160 -18.41 13.51 -2.13
CA ILE A 160 -18.32 12.98 -3.49
C ILE A 160 -18.41 11.45 -3.49
N TYR A 161 -17.74 10.78 -2.55
CA TYR A 161 -17.82 9.33 -2.43
C TYR A 161 -19.23 8.86 -2.09
N ILE A 162 -19.89 9.49 -1.10
CA ILE A 162 -21.29 9.19 -0.76
C ILE A 162 -22.20 9.39 -1.98
N LEU A 163 -22.04 10.49 -2.71
CA LEU A 163 -22.81 10.74 -3.94
C LEU A 163 -22.55 9.67 -5.02
N SER A 164 -21.30 9.23 -5.19
CA SER A 164 -20.96 8.16 -6.14
C SER A 164 -21.58 6.82 -5.76
N VAL A 165 -21.65 6.51 -4.47
CA VAL A 165 -22.32 5.31 -3.95
C VAL A 165 -23.83 5.42 -4.12
N LEU A 166 -24.42 6.60 -3.88
CA LEU A 166 -25.85 6.83 -4.14
C LEU A 166 -26.19 6.71 -5.63
N LEU A 167 -25.36 7.27 -6.51
CA LEU A 167 -25.49 7.11 -7.97
C LEU A 167 -25.43 5.63 -8.36
N LEU A 168 -24.48 4.87 -7.82
CA LEU A 168 -24.39 3.43 -8.02
C LEU A 168 -25.67 2.73 -7.57
N PHE A 169 -26.24 3.06 -6.41
CA PHE A 169 -27.51 2.50 -5.94
C PHE A 169 -28.67 2.82 -6.87
N VAL A 170 -28.73 4.03 -7.44
CA VAL A 170 -29.76 4.42 -8.42
C VAL A 170 -29.60 3.59 -9.70
N VAL A 171 -28.39 3.48 -10.24
CA VAL A 171 -28.11 2.65 -11.42
C VAL A 171 -28.45 1.19 -11.14
N CYS A 172 -28.07 0.67 -9.98
CA CYS A 172 -28.41 -0.68 -9.54
C CYS A 172 -29.94 -0.91 -9.53
N ASN A 173 -30.70 0.05 -8.98
CA ASN A 173 -32.16 -0.03 -8.93
C ASN A 173 -32.86 0.15 -10.28
N ILE A 174 -32.29 0.90 -11.22
CA ILE A 174 -32.90 1.09 -12.55
C ILE A 174 -32.56 -0.10 -13.45
N VAL A 175 -31.28 -0.47 -13.51
CA VAL A 175 -30.75 -1.48 -14.45
C VAL A 175 -31.05 -2.91 -13.98
N TYR A 176 -30.96 -3.19 -12.67
CA TYR A 176 -30.95 -4.56 -12.16
C TYR A 176 -32.21 -4.96 -11.36
N LYS A 177 -33.07 -4.01 -10.98
CA LYS A 177 -34.39 -4.31 -10.39
C LYS A 177 -35.26 -5.22 -11.28
N PRO A 178 -35.27 -5.09 -12.63
CA PRO A 178 -35.97 -6.03 -13.50
C PRO A 178 -35.45 -7.48 -13.40
N ILE A 179 -34.19 -7.67 -13.01
CA ILE A 179 -33.54 -8.99 -12.92
C ILE A 179 -33.86 -9.67 -11.60
N ILE A 180 -33.82 -8.93 -10.49
CA ILE A 180 -34.09 -9.46 -9.13
C ILE A 180 -35.56 -9.86 -8.97
N ASN A 181 -36.47 -9.19 -9.68
CA ASN A 181 -37.89 -9.55 -9.71
C ASN A 181 -38.19 -10.77 -10.60
N SER A 182 -37.19 -11.30 -11.33
CA SER A 182 -37.32 -12.60 -11.98
C SER A 182 -37.02 -13.71 -10.95
N THR A 183 -38.06 -14.48 -10.65
CA THR A 183 -38.17 -15.59 -9.69
C THR A 183 -37.26 -16.80 -9.99
N LEU A 184 -35.99 -16.59 -10.37
CA LEU A 184 -35.08 -17.65 -10.82
C LEU A 184 -33.85 -17.89 -9.94
N LEU A 185 -33.48 -16.95 -9.06
CA LEU A 185 -32.28 -17.08 -8.22
C LEU A 185 -32.52 -17.67 -6.84
N VAL A 186 -33.70 -17.49 -6.25
CA VAL A 186 -34.02 -18.08 -4.94
C VAL A 186 -34.27 -19.59 -5.05
N SER A 187 -34.93 -20.05 -6.12
CA SER A 187 -35.23 -21.48 -6.31
C SER A 187 -33.99 -22.33 -6.60
N LYS A 188 -33.00 -21.81 -7.34
CA LYS A 188 -31.79 -22.57 -7.70
C LYS A 188 -30.81 -22.75 -6.53
N VAL A 189 -30.77 -21.81 -5.59
CA VAL A 189 -29.92 -21.93 -4.39
C VAL A 189 -30.52 -22.96 -3.41
N GLU A 190 -31.85 -23.02 -3.28
CA GLU A 190 -32.53 -24.06 -2.49
C GLU A 190 -32.30 -25.47 -3.06
N THR A 191 -32.29 -25.64 -4.39
CA THR A 191 -32.07 -26.96 -5.02
C THR A 191 -30.63 -27.47 -4.87
N ILE A 192 -29.63 -26.57 -4.83
CA ILE A 192 -28.23 -26.96 -4.64
C ILE A 192 -27.97 -27.31 -3.16
N ALA A 193 -28.60 -26.58 -2.23
CA ALA A 193 -28.50 -26.87 -0.80
C ALA A 193 -29.18 -28.21 -0.42
N SER A 194 -30.30 -28.57 -1.06
CA SER A 194 -30.97 -29.85 -0.82
C SER A 194 -30.18 -31.04 -1.35
N ASN A 195 -29.54 -30.91 -2.52
CA ASN A 195 -28.77 -32.01 -3.12
C ASN A 195 -27.47 -32.31 -2.34
N ILE A 196 -26.84 -31.30 -1.74
CA ILE A 196 -25.66 -31.49 -0.90
C ILE A 196 -26.05 -32.14 0.45
N ALA A 197 -27.23 -31.83 0.99
CA ALA A 197 -27.70 -32.45 2.23
C ALA A 197 -28.05 -33.94 2.07
N ASP A 198 -28.62 -34.35 0.93
CA ASP A 198 -28.98 -35.75 0.63
C ASP A 198 -27.77 -36.66 0.33
N GLU A 199 -26.67 -36.10 -0.17
CA GLU A 199 -25.47 -36.89 -0.48
C GLU A 199 -24.70 -37.26 0.81
N TYR A 200 -24.71 -36.40 1.84
CA TYR A 200 -24.06 -36.68 3.13
C TYR A 200 -24.82 -37.69 4.01
N THR A 201 -26.14 -37.82 3.86
CA THR A 201 -26.94 -38.81 4.60
C THR A 201 -26.88 -40.22 4.01
N LYS A 202 -26.39 -40.38 2.76
CA LYS A 202 -26.26 -41.69 2.11
C LYS A 202 -24.98 -42.44 2.46
N TYR A 203 -23.90 -41.73 2.82
CA TYR A 203 -22.61 -42.34 3.17
C TYR A 203 -22.46 -42.68 4.66
N THR A 204 -23.41 -42.28 5.51
CA THR A 204 -23.35 -42.54 6.97
C THR A 204 -24.08 -43.82 7.40
N THR A 205 -24.67 -44.59 6.48
CA THR A 205 -25.48 -45.79 6.80
C THR A 205 -24.91 -47.12 6.29
N ILE A 206 -23.71 -47.13 5.69
CA ILE A 206 -23.11 -48.37 5.12
C ILE A 206 -22.00 -48.97 6.00
N ASP A 207 -21.72 -48.43 7.19
CA ASP A 207 -20.60 -48.91 8.01
C ASP A 207 -20.99 -49.61 9.33
N TYR A 208 -22.17 -50.24 9.36
CA TYR A 208 -22.61 -51.03 10.53
C TYR A 208 -23.00 -52.48 10.23
N ILE A 209 -22.32 -53.16 9.30
CA ILE A 209 -22.35 -54.62 9.23
C ILE A 209 -20.96 -55.12 8.79
N ASN A 210 -20.09 -55.43 9.76
CA ASN A 210 -19.20 -56.60 9.68
C ASN A 210 -18.54 -56.85 11.04
N ARG A 211 -19.24 -57.60 11.88
CA ARG A 211 -18.71 -58.22 13.09
C ARG A 211 -18.56 -59.72 12.81
N ASN A 212 -17.34 -60.15 12.49
CA ASN A 212 -16.72 -61.45 12.81
C ASN A 212 -15.60 -61.82 11.84
N LYS A 213 -14.35 -61.65 12.28
CA LYS A 213 -13.29 -62.66 12.15
C LYS A 213 -12.07 -62.23 12.96
N GLU A 214 -12.06 -62.63 14.23
CA GLU A 214 -10.80 -62.95 14.88
C GLU A 214 -10.32 -64.28 14.30
N ASP A 215 -9.23 -64.23 13.52
CA ASP A 215 -8.20 -65.26 13.45
C ASP A 215 -7.11 -64.84 12.46
N LYS A 216 -6.18 -63.98 12.94
CA LYS A 216 -4.79 -63.75 12.45
C LYS A 216 -4.20 -62.46 13.09
N SER A 217 -4.15 -62.36 14.41
CA SER A 217 -3.86 -61.09 15.11
C SER A 217 -2.42 -60.88 15.61
N LEU A 218 -1.42 -61.64 15.14
CA LEU A 218 -0.03 -61.47 15.63
C LEU A 218 1.06 -61.33 14.56
N LYS A 219 0.73 -61.32 13.27
CA LYS A 219 1.69 -61.05 12.19
C LYS A 219 1.45 -59.71 11.48
N SER A 220 0.22 -59.20 11.49
CA SER A 220 -0.17 -57.93 10.85
C SER A 220 0.11 -56.69 11.69
N LYS A 221 0.07 -56.80 13.02
CA LYS A 221 0.27 -55.65 13.92
C LYS A 221 1.71 -55.12 13.89
N SER A 222 2.71 -56.01 13.82
CA SER A 222 4.12 -55.63 13.71
C SER A 222 4.51 -55.07 12.33
N GLU A 223 3.88 -55.55 11.25
CA GLU A 223 4.08 -55.02 9.90
C GLU A 223 3.40 -53.65 9.73
N GLN A 224 2.25 -53.46 10.37
CA GLN A 224 1.51 -52.20 10.36
C GLN A 224 2.19 -51.12 11.25
N GLU A 225 2.68 -51.48 12.43
CA GLU A 225 3.50 -50.58 13.27
C GLU A 225 4.83 -50.19 12.59
N ARG A 226 5.46 -51.11 11.85
CA ARG A 226 6.67 -50.81 11.07
C ARG A 226 6.38 -49.88 9.88
N ALA A 227 5.28 -50.11 9.17
CA ALA A 227 4.85 -49.24 8.07
C ALA A 227 4.46 -47.83 8.56
N GLU A 228 3.82 -47.72 9.72
CA GLU A 228 3.52 -46.43 10.36
C GLU A 228 4.80 -45.71 10.82
N GLN A 229 5.77 -46.42 11.41
CA GLN A 229 7.06 -45.84 11.77
C GLN A 229 7.87 -45.36 10.55
N GLU A 230 7.89 -46.13 9.46
CA GLU A 230 8.54 -45.73 8.20
C GLU A 230 7.85 -44.51 7.55
N GLN A 231 6.52 -44.38 7.66
CA GLN A 231 5.80 -43.19 7.21
C GLN A 231 6.09 -41.95 8.09
N ILE A 232 6.14 -42.13 9.41
CA ILE A 232 6.49 -41.06 10.35
C ILE A 232 7.93 -40.58 10.12
N GLU A 233 8.86 -41.49 9.85
CA GLU A 233 10.26 -41.16 9.58
C GLU A 233 10.41 -40.40 8.25
N LYS A 234 9.70 -40.83 7.18
CA LYS A 234 9.65 -40.10 5.92
C LYS A 234 9.08 -38.68 6.09
N GLN A 235 7.98 -38.52 6.84
CA GLN A 235 7.41 -37.20 7.13
C GLN A 235 8.37 -36.31 7.91
N LYS A 236 9.10 -36.85 8.90
CA LYS A 236 10.11 -36.09 9.66
C LYS A 236 11.27 -35.63 8.77
N ILE A 237 11.72 -36.47 7.84
CA ILE A 237 12.78 -36.12 6.88
C ILE A 237 12.31 -34.99 5.94
N GLU A 238 11.09 -35.10 5.40
CA GLU A 238 10.50 -34.09 4.52
C GLU A 238 10.30 -32.75 5.23
N GLN A 239 9.79 -32.76 6.46
CA GLN A 239 9.66 -31.56 7.30
C GLN A 239 11.02 -30.92 7.61
N ASN A 240 12.06 -31.73 7.87
CA ASN A 240 13.41 -31.21 8.10
C ASN A 240 14.00 -30.57 6.84
N GLN A 241 13.79 -31.17 5.67
CA GLN A 241 14.23 -30.62 4.39
C GLN A 241 13.54 -29.29 4.08
N GLU A 242 12.23 -29.19 4.32
CA GLU A 242 11.48 -27.96 4.10
C GLU A 242 11.93 -26.84 5.05
N ARG A 243 12.20 -27.16 6.32
CA ARG A 243 12.78 -26.20 7.27
C ARG A 243 14.12 -25.64 6.78
N ILE A 244 15.03 -26.51 6.34
CA ILE A 244 16.35 -26.08 5.82
C ILE A 244 16.17 -25.16 4.60
N ARG A 245 15.22 -25.48 3.72
CA ARG A 245 14.89 -24.67 2.56
C ARG A 245 14.37 -23.28 2.97
N LEU A 246 13.42 -23.21 3.89
CA LEU A 246 12.87 -21.93 4.38
C LEU A 246 13.94 -21.07 5.05
N GLU A 247 14.81 -21.67 5.88
CA GLU A 247 15.94 -20.97 6.49
C GLU A 247 16.90 -20.39 5.44
N SER A 248 17.16 -21.13 4.35
CA SER A 248 18.03 -20.65 3.27
C SER A 248 17.42 -19.45 2.52
N ILE A 249 16.10 -19.46 2.30
CA ILE A 249 15.36 -18.36 1.66
C ILE A 249 15.37 -17.12 2.55
N GLU A 250 15.15 -17.30 3.86
CA GLU A 250 15.14 -16.20 4.82
C GLU A 250 16.53 -15.56 4.96
N LYS A 251 17.60 -16.37 5.00
CA LYS A 251 18.99 -15.88 4.96
C LYS A 251 19.30 -15.10 3.68
N ALA A 252 18.83 -15.57 2.53
CA ALA A 252 19.02 -14.88 1.25
C ALA A 252 18.27 -13.54 1.21
N LYS A 253 17.03 -13.52 1.71
CA LYS A 253 16.22 -12.31 1.86
C LYS A 253 16.90 -11.29 2.76
N GLN A 254 17.35 -11.71 3.95
CA GLN A 254 18.02 -10.81 4.89
C GLN A 254 19.30 -10.24 4.28
N LYS A 255 20.11 -11.07 3.62
CA LYS A 255 21.32 -10.62 2.91
C LYS A 255 21.00 -9.55 1.86
N ASN A 256 19.93 -9.71 1.08
CA ASN A 256 19.52 -8.71 0.09
C ASN A 256 19.11 -7.39 0.76
N ILE A 257 18.37 -7.46 1.88
CA ILE A 257 17.96 -6.29 2.67
C ILE A 257 19.20 -5.56 3.19
N ASP A 258 20.14 -6.27 3.81
CA ASP A 258 21.38 -5.71 4.36
C ASP A 258 22.20 -5.03 3.26
N GLN A 259 22.31 -5.65 2.08
CA GLN A 259 23.03 -5.06 0.95
C GLN A 259 22.38 -3.77 0.45
N ALA A 260 21.05 -3.71 0.40
CA ALA A 260 20.32 -2.53 -0.02
C ALA A 260 20.39 -1.41 1.04
N GLN A 261 20.27 -1.74 2.33
CA GLN A 261 20.43 -0.79 3.44
C GLN A 261 21.82 -0.17 3.42
N ASN A 262 22.87 -1.00 3.29
CA ASN A 262 24.25 -0.53 3.17
C ASN A 262 24.46 0.43 1.99
N ALA A 263 23.75 0.24 0.87
CA ALA A 263 23.84 1.14 -0.27
C ALA A 263 23.21 2.52 0.04
N VAL A 264 22.07 2.55 0.74
CA VAL A 264 21.42 3.80 1.19
C VAL A 264 22.29 4.54 2.22
N GLU A 265 22.85 3.82 3.18
CA GLU A 265 23.75 4.38 4.19
C GLU A 265 25.00 4.99 3.54
N LYS A 266 25.62 4.27 2.58
CA LYS A 266 26.76 4.79 1.81
C LYS A 266 26.40 6.04 1.00
N PHE A 267 25.19 6.11 0.46
CA PHE A 267 24.73 7.28 -0.28
C PHE A 267 24.67 8.52 0.60
N TYR A 268 24.00 8.45 1.75
CA TYR A 268 23.92 9.60 2.66
C TYR A 268 25.26 9.93 3.32
N LEU A 269 26.10 8.92 3.60
CA LEU A 269 27.47 9.13 4.07
C LEU A 269 28.32 9.86 3.03
N ALA A 270 28.17 9.55 1.74
CA ALA A 270 28.87 10.24 0.68
C ALA A 270 28.43 11.71 0.55
N ILE A 271 27.15 12.01 0.79
CA ILE A 271 26.66 13.40 0.86
C ILE A 271 27.27 14.14 2.05
N ASP A 272 27.25 13.54 3.24
CA ASP A 272 27.83 14.12 4.45
C ASP A 272 29.33 14.42 4.31
N GLN A 273 30.06 13.51 3.66
CA GLN A 273 31.48 13.66 3.34
C GLN A 273 31.75 14.56 2.12
N GLN A 274 30.71 15.17 1.53
CA GLN A 274 30.79 16.01 0.33
C GLN A 274 31.36 15.29 -0.90
N LYS A 275 31.35 13.96 -0.91
CA LYS A 275 31.71 13.08 -2.02
C LYS A 275 30.55 12.92 -3.00
N TYR A 276 30.10 14.06 -3.54
CA TYR A 276 28.91 14.13 -4.40
C TYR A 276 29.00 13.25 -5.64
N ASN A 277 30.19 13.08 -6.24
CA ASN A 277 30.38 12.18 -7.37
C ASN A 277 30.07 10.72 -7.01
N ASP A 278 30.45 10.28 -5.81
CA ASP A 278 30.22 8.91 -5.35
C ASP A 278 28.74 8.68 -5.05
N ALA A 279 28.09 9.65 -4.39
CA ALA A 279 26.66 9.62 -4.15
C ALA A 279 25.85 9.61 -5.47
N TYR A 280 26.20 10.46 -6.45
CA TYR A 280 25.47 10.53 -7.73
C TYR A 280 25.55 9.24 -8.56
N LYS A 281 26.66 8.49 -8.44
CA LYS A 281 26.81 7.17 -9.10
C LYS A 281 25.91 6.09 -8.50
N MET A 282 25.38 6.29 -7.30
CA MET A 282 24.47 5.35 -6.64
C MET A 282 23.03 5.46 -7.16
N PHE A 283 22.71 6.45 -8.00
CA PHE A 283 21.42 6.52 -8.69
C PHE A 283 21.33 5.50 -9.84
N SER A 284 20.11 5.05 -10.15
CA SER A 284 19.83 4.36 -11.40
C SER A 284 19.86 5.34 -12.58
N ASP A 285 19.87 4.82 -13.81
CA ASP A 285 19.72 5.67 -15.01
C ASP A 285 18.39 6.42 -15.01
N ASN A 286 17.30 5.75 -14.60
CA ASN A 286 15.98 6.38 -14.47
C ASN A 286 16.03 7.56 -13.50
N GLN A 287 16.63 7.37 -12.33
CA GLN A 287 16.68 8.41 -11.32
C GLN A 287 17.57 9.59 -11.73
N ARG A 288 18.68 9.34 -12.44
CA ARG A 288 19.49 10.41 -13.05
C ARG A 288 18.71 11.21 -14.10
N ASN A 289 17.87 10.53 -14.90
CA ASN A 289 17.02 11.22 -15.88
C ASN A 289 15.97 12.13 -15.22
N VAL A 290 15.49 11.77 -14.02
CA VAL A 290 14.53 12.59 -13.25
C VAL A 290 15.21 13.76 -12.55
N ILE A 291 16.33 13.52 -11.86
CA ILE A 291 17.04 14.53 -11.08
C ILE A 291 17.76 15.56 -11.97
N GLY A 292 18.12 15.18 -13.19
CA GLY A 292 18.87 16.04 -14.11
C GLY A 292 20.38 15.88 -13.95
N ASN A 293 21.16 16.83 -14.48
CA ASN A 293 22.62 16.70 -14.50
C ASN A 293 23.25 16.83 -13.10
N PHE A 294 24.46 16.29 -12.97
CA PHE A 294 25.22 16.29 -11.71
C PHE A 294 25.42 17.68 -11.10
N GLY A 295 25.66 18.70 -11.92
CA GLY A 295 25.91 20.06 -11.46
C GLY A 295 24.69 20.63 -10.74
N ASP A 296 23.53 20.54 -11.38
CA ASP A 296 22.25 21.02 -10.83
C ASP A 296 21.86 20.27 -9.56
N TRP A 297 22.07 18.95 -9.54
CA TRP A 297 21.84 18.14 -8.33
C TRP A 297 22.76 18.54 -7.18
N LYS A 298 24.06 18.69 -7.44
CA LYS A 298 25.04 19.09 -6.41
C LYS A 298 24.70 20.46 -5.80
N GLN A 299 24.20 21.40 -6.61
CA GLN A 299 23.84 22.74 -6.12
C GLN A 299 22.79 22.74 -5.01
N GLY A 300 21.91 21.72 -4.97
CA GLY A 300 20.92 21.63 -3.89
C GLY A 300 21.52 21.35 -2.51
N TYR A 301 22.77 20.88 -2.44
CA TYR A 301 23.52 20.67 -1.19
C TYR A 301 24.53 21.79 -0.90
N GLN A 302 24.53 22.90 -1.65
CA GLN A 302 25.56 23.94 -1.55
C GLN A 302 25.68 24.56 -0.14
N ASN A 303 24.57 24.62 0.59
CA ASN A 303 24.51 25.15 1.95
C ASN A 303 24.55 24.06 3.01
N THR A 304 24.51 22.78 2.61
CA THR A 304 24.45 21.66 3.54
C THR A 304 25.81 21.39 4.16
N MET A 305 25.88 21.48 5.48
CA MET A 305 27.10 21.25 6.26
C MET A 305 27.25 19.79 6.68
N SER A 306 26.14 19.16 7.05
CA SER A 306 26.12 17.75 7.46
C SER A 306 24.77 17.12 7.14
N VAL A 307 24.78 15.81 6.92
CA VAL A 307 23.60 14.99 6.69
C VAL A 307 23.73 13.69 7.49
N GLU A 308 22.71 13.34 8.27
CA GLU A 308 22.72 12.14 9.08
C GLU A 308 21.44 11.33 8.89
N LEU A 309 21.60 10.08 8.44
CA LEU A 309 20.51 9.11 8.35
C LEU A 309 20.22 8.56 9.75
N LYS A 310 19.12 9.03 10.37
CA LYS A 310 18.72 8.65 11.73
C LYS A 310 18.00 7.31 11.78
N ARG A 311 17.29 6.95 10.71
CA ARG A 311 16.51 5.72 10.65
C ARG A 311 16.31 5.27 9.20
N LEU A 312 16.27 3.96 9.01
CA LEU A 312 15.96 3.34 7.73
C LEU A 312 15.13 2.06 7.95
N ASP A 313 13.83 2.17 7.81
CA ASP A 313 12.87 1.10 8.10
C ASP A 313 12.41 0.42 6.80
N LEU A 314 12.48 -0.91 6.74
CA LEU A 314 11.99 -1.69 5.59
C LEU A 314 10.48 -1.49 5.41
N LYS A 315 10.05 -1.11 4.20
CA LYS A 315 8.63 -1.01 3.81
C LYS A 315 8.19 -2.18 2.96
N ASN A 316 8.91 -2.44 1.88
CA ASN A 316 8.59 -3.46 0.88
C ASN A 316 9.85 -4.20 0.46
N TYR A 317 9.69 -5.49 0.14
CA TYR A 317 10.77 -6.35 -0.33
C TYR A 317 10.36 -7.13 -1.56
N SER A 318 11.23 -7.14 -2.56
CA SER A 318 11.35 -8.17 -3.59
C SER A 318 12.83 -8.42 -3.87
N ASP A 319 13.14 -9.50 -4.59
CA ASP A 319 14.53 -9.85 -4.91
C ASP A 319 15.22 -8.82 -5.83
N THR A 320 14.44 -8.00 -6.52
CA THR A 320 14.91 -7.00 -7.48
C THR A 320 14.63 -5.56 -7.06
N SER A 321 13.73 -5.32 -6.10
CA SER A 321 13.39 -3.99 -5.61
C SER A 321 13.07 -3.99 -4.12
N ILE A 322 13.65 -3.04 -3.39
CA ILE A 322 13.42 -2.88 -1.95
C ILE A 322 13.08 -1.43 -1.67
N SER A 323 12.06 -1.19 -0.85
CA SER A 323 11.70 0.16 -0.43
C SER A 323 11.93 0.34 1.06
N PHE A 324 12.55 1.45 1.43
CA PHE A 324 12.72 1.87 2.81
C PHE A 324 12.02 3.20 3.07
N GLU A 325 11.58 3.41 4.30
CA GLU A 325 11.27 4.74 4.81
C GLU A 325 12.46 5.23 5.63
N TYR A 326 12.88 6.46 5.38
CA TYR A 326 14.02 7.04 6.05
C TYR A 326 13.61 8.23 6.91
N LEU A 327 14.41 8.48 7.95
CA LEU A 327 14.42 9.72 8.70
C LEU A 327 15.83 10.31 8.60
N LEU A 328 15.93 11.53 8.11
CA LEU A 328 17.18 12.23 7.82
C LEU A 328 17.23 13.53 8.61
N THR A 329 18.40 13.90 9.11
CA THR A 329 18.66 15.24 9.63
C THR A 329 19.71 15.92 8.75
N SER A 330 19.49 17.18 8.36
CA SER A 330 20.53 18.01 7.75
C SER A 330 20.77 19.26 8.57
N ASN A 331 21.99 19.76 8.55
CA ASN A 331 22.32 21.07 9.08
C ASN A 331 22.78 21.94 7.90
N ASP A 332 22.05 23.01 7.63
CA ASP A 332 22.37 23.93 6.54
C ASP A 332 22.91 25.25 7.10
N ARG A 333 23.88 25.82 6.39
CA ARG A 333 24.40 27.15 6.68
C ARG A 333 23.46 28.21 6.15
N ILE A 334 23.05 29.13 7.02
CA ILE A 334 22.28 30.31 6.66
C ILE A 334 22.98 31.59 7.17
N SER A 335 22.52 32.76 6.73
CA SER A 335 23.11 34.05 7.14
C SER A 335 23.02 34.32 8.65
N GLY A 336 22.08 33.68 9.36
CA GLY A 336 21.81 33.89 10.79
C GLY A 336 22.25 32.73 11.71
N GLY A 337 23.04 31.77 11.22
CA GLY A 337 23.49 30.61 12.00
C GLY A 337 23.34 29.29 11.23
N ILE A 338 23.01 28.22 11.96
CA ILE A 338 22.75 26.90 11.41
C ILE A 338 21.25 26.63 11.44
N GLU A 339 20.69 26.19 10.32
CA GLU A 339 19.32 25.70 10.23
C GLU A 339 19.33 24.17 10.24
N GLN A 340 18.84 23.56 11.31
CA GLN A 340 18.63 22.12 11.38
C GLN A 340 17.30 21.75 10.75
N LYS A 341 17.33 20.81 9.81
CA LYS A 341 16.15 20.27 9.12
C LYS A 341 16.02 18.80 9.38
N VAL A 342 14.78 18.35 9.57
CA VAL A 342 14.44 16.93 9.69
C VAL A 342 13.54 16.57 8.51
N PHE A 343 13.94 15.55 7.76
CA PHE A 343 13.19 15.03 6.63
C PHE A 343 12.74 13.62 6.89
N ARG A 344 11.58 13.27 6.33
CA ARG A 344 11.11 11.89 6.23
C ARG A 344 10.71 11.61 4.80
N GLY A 345 11.10 10.45 4.30
CA GLY A 345 10.73 10.05 2.96
C GLY A 345 10.84 8.56 2.74
N ASN A 346 10.65 8.16 1.50
CA ASN A 346 10.79 6.82 0.99
C ASN A 346 11.92 6.80 -0.04
N ILE A 347 12.65 5.70 -0.04
CA ILE A 347 13.69 5.41 -1.02
C ILE A 347 13.40 4.04 -1.63
N VAL A 348 13.39 3.97 -2.96
CA VAL A 348 13.21 2.72 -3.71
C VAL A 348 14.56 2.35 -4.30
N MET A 349 15.03 1.17 -3.92
CA MET A 349 16.23 0.54 -4.43
C MET A 349 15.86 -0.43 -5.55
N LEU A 350 16.65 -0.44 -6.62
CA LEU A 350 16.54 -1.39 -7.73
C LEU A 350 17.86 -2.14 -7.89
N LYS A 351 17.78 -3.46 -8.04
CA LYS A 351 18.94 -4.34 -8.26
C LYS A 351 19.25 -4.42 -9.74
N ILE A 352 20.38 -3.87 -10.16
CA ILE A 352 20.86 -3.86 -11.55
C ILE A 352 22.22 -4.56 -11.56
N ASN A 353 22.35 -5.64 -12.34
CA ASN A 353 23.60 -6.41 -12.47
C ASN A 353 24.20 -6.82 -11.11
N GLY A 354 23.35 -7.20 -10.15
CA GLY A 354 23.77 -7.64 -8.81
C GLY A 354 24.07 -6.52 -7.80
N SER A 355 24.06 -5.25 -8.23
CA SER A 355 24.29 -4.08 -7.35
C SER A 355 23.00 -3.30 -7.13
N TRP A 356 22.87 -2.66 -5.97
CA TRP A 356 21.70 -1.87 -5.59
C TRP A 356 21.90 -0.39 -5.92
N TYR A 357 20.91 0.19 -6.59
CA TYR A 357 20.89 1.60 -6.97
C TYR A 357 19.61 2.27 -6.48
N ILE A 358 19.68 3.56 -6.18
CA ILE A 358 18.52 4.38 -5.84
C ILE A 358 17.77 4.69 -7.14
N ASP A 359 16.59 4.11 -7.28
CA ASP A 359 15.73 4.28 -8.46
C ASP A 359 14.67 5.36 -8.27
N SER A 360 14.28 5.63 -7.02
CA SER A 360 13.55 6.83 -6.66
C SER A 360 13.75 7.19 -5.19
N GLN A 361 13.63 8.48 -4.89
CA GLN A 361 13.59 8.98 -3.53
C GLN A 361 12.64 10.18 -3.46
N ASP A 362 11.87 10.24 -2.37
CA ASP A 362 11.07 11.41 -2.00
C ASP A 362 11.58 11.98 -0.66
N GLY A 363 11.01 13.08 -0.21
CA GLY A 363 11.31 13.61 1.12
C GLY A 363 10.44 14.81 1.47
N GLU A 364 9.85 14.76 2.65
CA GLU A 364 9.05 15.83 3.24
C GLU A 364 9.84 16.46 4.39
N LEU A 365 9.92 17.79 4.39
CA LEU A 365 10.47 18.55 5.50
C LEU A 365 9.48 18.50 6.67
N LEU A 366 9.82 17.77 7.72
CA LEU A 366 9.01 17.65 8.93
C LEU A 366 9.22 18.80 9.90
N ARG A 367 10.45 19.32 9.97
CA ARG A 367 10.85 20.35 10.91
C ARG A 367 12.02 21.16 10.34
N SER A 368 11.98 22.47 10.55
CA SER A 368 13.13 23.35 10.37
C SER A 368 13.29 24.21 11.61
N GLU A 369 14.49 24.28 12.17
CA GLU A 369 14.79 25.05 13.36
C GLU A 369 16.12 25.79 13.19
N ILE A 370 16.12 27.10 13.46
CA ILE A 370 17.36 27.88 13.50
C ILE A 370 18.00 27.63 14.85
N LEU A 371 19.13 26.94 14.84
CA LEU A 371 20.01 26.83 16.00
C LEU A 371 20.68 28.18 16.20
N ARG A 372 20.03 29.06 16.99
CA ARG A 372 20.68 30.29 17.44
C ARG A 372 21.81 29.89 18.38
N ASP A 373 23.02 30.32 18.05
CA ASP A 373 24.12 30.29 19.00
C ASP A 373 23.63 30.93 20.30
N SER A 374 23.62 30.16 21.39
CA SER A 374 23.33 30.60 22.75
C SER A 374 24.44 31.52 23.31
N TYR A 375 25.13 32.26 22.43
CA TYR A 375 26.36 33.00 22.71
C TYR A 375 26.33 34.47 22.26
N ASN A 376 25.16 35.10 22.14
CA ASN A 376 25.06 36.56 22.00
C ASN A 376 24.08 37.20 23.00
N SER A 377 24.17 36.78 24.26
CA SER A 377 23.69 37.56 25.42
C SER A 377 24.88 38.07 26.24
N TYR A 378 25.75 38.86 25.61
CA TYR A 378 26.56 39.82 26.35
C TYR A 378 26.13 41.22 25.90
N LYS A 379 25.14 41.77 26.61
CA LYS A 379 24.95 43.22 26.64
C LYS A 379 26.19 43.79 27.32
N GLY A 380 27.09 44.37 26.53
CA GLY A 380 28.17 45.20 27.06
C GLY A 380 27.60 46.29 28.00
N PRO A 381 28.37 46.73 29.00
CA PRO A 381 27.88 47.63 30.02
C PRO A 381 27.43 48.95 29.39
N SER A 382 26.19 49.31 29.67
CA SER A 382 25.64 50.64 29.43
C SER A 382 26.45 51.65 30.23
N TYR A 383 27.38 52.33 29.58
CA TYR A 383 27.91 53.58 30.09
C TYR A 383 26.89 54.67 29.78
N ASN A 384 26.14 55.07 30.81
CA ASN A 384 25.49 56.38 30.86
C ASN A 384 25.73 56.99 32.24
N GLY A 385 26.70 57.91 32.27
CA GLY A 385 26.71 59.19 32.98
C GLY A 385 26.49 59.23 34.50
N ARG A 386 27.52 59.70 35.22
CA ARG A 386 27.41 60.73 36.28
C ARG A 386 28.79 61.20 36.75
N ARG A 387 29.30 62.29 36.18
CA ARG A 387 29.60 63.57 36.86
C ARG A 387 30.18 64.57 35.86
#